data_AF-A0A9W9BV59-F1
#
_entry.id   AF-A0A9W9BV59-F1
#
_cell.length_a   1.000
_cell.length_b   1.000
_cell.length_c   1.000
_cell.angle_alpha   90.00
_cell.angle_beta   90.00
_cell.angle_gamma   90.00
#
_symmetry.space_group_name_H-M   'P 1'
#
loop_
_entity.id
_entity.type
_entity.pdbx_description
1 polymer ?
#
loop_
_entity_poly.entity_id
_entity_poly.type
_entity_poly.pdbx_seq_one_letter_code
_entity_poly.pdbx_strand_id
1 'polypeptide(L)'
;MIGNHAWAAENKYDGEYCEIHVDLENAPQDIKIFSKNGKDATADRAALHSTIREALRIGLPNCAFKSKCIVLGEMVLYSDKENRIMPFSKIRKHISRSGSFIGTLQDSLPHDWEHLMIVFFDVLVLDDEPVLRHCLQERRNLLRDVVQSKPGRSMRSEWSLLDFTTEDSITDLKEVFARSLARCQEGLVLKPLHAPYFPLLYGQGSRRPGYFIKLKKDYLGDMGGERDLGDFAVIGASFDAQVAPKSDLKPLHWTHFHLGCLTNKASVQRTGAKPVYKIVATIGLDQCIPKPDLKYLNIHGYVRQANLHKDNQTDNFGIEHSKGYDRRMTAAFRVPFVAEILGGGFEKLQNETFEMLRHPRIKKLHHDRTWEDCVSLEELEQMVEQKWDVPNADRLDGHAKDVARLAANSDHSAQIRNFIEPNAVRCRR
;
A
#
# COMPACT_ATOMS: atom_id res chain seq x y z
N MET A 1 -16.98 12.46 12.97
CA MET A 1 -17.11 11.43 11.91
C MET A 1 -17.56 10.09 12.46
N ILE A 2 -16.96 9.58 13.53
CA ILE A 2 -17.16 8.19 14.01
C ILE A 2 -18.50 8.00 14.77
N GLY A 3 -18.99 9.03 15.48
CA GLY A 3 -20.24 8.96 16.26
C GLY A 3 -20.15 8.03 17.49
N ASN A 4 -21.19 8.00 18.34
CA ASN A 4 -21.24 7.14 19.53
C ASN A 4 -21.74 5.74 19.14
N HIS A 5 -20.92 4.97 18.42
CA HIS A 5 -21.28 3.66 17.89
C HIS A 5 -20.12 2.67 18.04
N ALA A 6 -20.42 1.37 17.97
CA ALA A 6 -19.43 0.31 17.91
C ALA A 6 -18.83 0.15 16.51
N TRP A 7 -17.52 -0.03 16.44
CA TRP A 7 -16.74 -0.23 15.23
C TRP A 7 -15.86 -1.47 15.35
N ALA A 8 -15.66 -2.16 14.23
CA ALA A 8 -14.61 -3.17 14.09
C ALA A 8 -13.35 -2.50 13.56
N ALA A 9 -12.26 -2.55 14.32
CA ALA A 9 -10.93 -2.20 13.85
C ALA A 9 -10.25 -3.44 13.28
N GLU A 10 -10.28 -3.60 11.97
CA GLU A 10 -9.72 -4.74 11.27
C GLU A 10 -8.31 -4.45 10.77
N ASN A 11 -7.41 -5.44 10.83
CA ASN A 11 -6.05 -5.27 10.31
C ASN A 11 -6.09 -4.97 8.80
N LYS A 12 -5.33 -3.97 8.38
CA LYS A 12 -5.13 -3.66 6.97
C LYS A 12 -3.97 -4.50 6.44
N TYR A 13 -4.31 -5.52 5.67
CA TYR A 13 -3.33 -6.38 4.99
C TYR A 13 -2.80 -5.70 3.71
N ASP A 14 -1.51 -5.87 3.44
CA ASP A 14 -0.81 -5.33 2.26
C ASP A 14 -0.77 -6.41 1.17
N GLY A 15 -1.85 -6.51 0.41
CA GLY A 15 -2.06 -7.55 -0.60
C GLY A 15 -2.82 -7.06 -1.83
N GLU A 16 -3.41 -8.00 -2.56
CA GLU A 16 -4.37 -7.71 -3.62
C GLU A 16 -5.79 -8.13 -3.24
N TYR A 17 -6.71 -7.17 -3.32
CA TYR A 17 -8.14 -7.44 -3.18
C TYR A 17 -8.63 -8.50 -4.17
N CYS A 18 -9.38 -9.45 -3.63
CA CYS A 18 -10.03 -10.55 -4.33
C CYS A 18 -11.52 -10.58 -3.96
N GLU A 19 -12.38 -10.37 -4.95
CA GLU A 19 -13.79 -10.70 -4.83
C GLU A 19 -14.01 -12.07 -5.48
N ILE A 20 -14.32 -13.05 -4.65
CA ILE A 20 -14.35 -14.47 -5.02
C ILE A 20 -15.81 -14.89 -5.15
N HIS A 21 -16.20 -15.25 -6.36
CA HIS A 21 -17.52 -15.78 -6.69
C HIS A 21 -17.40 -17.30 -6.81
N VAL A 22 -18.21 -18.01 -6.05
CA VAL A 22 -18.35 -19.46 -6.10
C VAL A 22 -19.75 -19.78 -6.60
N ASP A 23 -19.85 -20.60 -7.64
CA ASP A 23 -21.11 -21.09 -8.19
C ASP A 23 -21.02 -22.61 -8.38
N LEU A 24 -21.55 -23.37 -7.41
CA LEU A 24 -21.43 -24.83 -7.39
C LEU A 24 -22.14 -25.52 -8.56
N GLU A 25 -23.08 -24.83 -9.22
CA GLU A 25 -23.77 -25.36 -10.41
C GLU A 25 -22.85 -25.38 -11.64
N ASN A 26 -21.79 -24.55 -11.66
CA ASN A 26 -20.85 -24.42 -12.77
C ASN A 26 -19.58 -25.27 -12.62
N ALA A 27 -19.60 -26.29 -11.76
CA ALA A 27 -18.45 -27.17 -11.56
C ALA A 27 -18.00 -27.84 -12.88
N PRO A 28 -16.69 -27.91 -13.19
CA PRO A 28 -15.55 -27.58 -12.32
C PRO A 28 -15.07 -26.11 -12.38
N GLN A 29 -15.71 -25.26 -13.18
CA GLN A 29 -15.41 -23.81 -13.30
C GLN A 29 -16.29 -22.97 -12.36
N ASP A 30 -16.42 -23.44 -11.13
CA ASP A 30 -17.25 -22.83 -10.08
C ASP A 30 -16.61 -21.61 -9.42
N ILE A 31 -15.30 -21.39 -9.54
CA ILE A 31 -14.60 -20.24 -8.92
C ILE A 31 -14.25 -19.19 -9.97
N LYS A 32 -14.68 -17.95 -9.73
CA LYS A 32 -14.22 -16.73 -10.42
C LYS A 32 -13.67 -15.73 -9.42
N ILE A 33 -12.60 -15.04 -9.80
CA ILE A 33 -11.93 -14.07 -8.92
C ILE A 33 -11.80 -12.74 -9.66
N PHE A 34 -12.41 -11.69 -9.10
CA PHE A 34 -12.33 -10.34 -9.63
C PHE A 34 -11.34 -9.49 -8.84
N SER A 35 -10.63 -8.61 -9.56
CA SER A 35 -9.76 -7.59 -8.97
C SER A 35 -10.59 -6.42 -8.42
N LYS A 36 -9.95 -5.54 -7.66
CA LYS A 36 -10.56 -4.30 -7.12
C LYS A 36 -11.31 -3.45 -8.15
N ASN A 37 -10.86 -3.46 -9.41
CA ASN A 37 -11.47 -2.66 -10.49
C ASN A 37 -12.49 -3.46 -11.32
N GLY A 38 -12.91 -4.65 -10.85
CA GLY A 38 -13.87 -5.51 -11.55
C GLY A 38 -13.29 -6.28 -12.74
N LYS A 39 -11.97 -6.21 -13.01
CA LYS A 39 -11.32 -7.05 -14.02
C LYS A 39 -11.29 -8.51 -13.54
N ASP A 40 -11.68 -9.44 -14.41
CA ASP A 40 -11.49 -10.87 -14.19
C ASP A 40 -9.99 -11.19 -14.08
N ALA A 41 -9.61 -11.74 -12.93
CA ALA A 41 -8.26 -12.15 -12.56
C ALA A 41 -8.20 -13.64 -12.20
N THR A 42 -9.19 -14.43 -12.61
CA THR A 42 -9.33 -15.85 -12.27
C THR A 42 -8.11 -16.65 -12.73
N ALA A 43 -7.68 -16.45 -13.99
CA ALA A 43 -6.51 -17.12 -14.54
C ALA A 43 -5.21 -16.70 -13.85
N ASP A 44 -5.03 -15.39 -13.62
CA ASP A 44 -3.84 -14.84 -12.94
C ASP A 44 -3.70 -15.40 -11.51
N ARG A 45 -4.82 -15.79 -10.87
CA ARG A 45 -4.91 -16.24 -9.47
C ARG A 45 -5.25 -17.73 -9.34
N ALA A 46 -5.02 -18.53 -10.38
CA ALA A 46 -5.32 -19.96 -10.40
C ALA A 46 -4.69 -20.72 -9.23
N ALA A 47 -3.51 -20.29 -8.76
CA ALA A 47 -2.82 -20.88 -7.61
C ALA A 47 -3.60 -20.78 -6.28
N LEU A 48 -4.58 -19.87 -6.17
CA LEU A 48 -5.46 -19.80 -5.00
C LEU A 48 -6.65 -20.76 -5.04
N HIS A 49 -6.96 -21.38 -6.19
CA HIS A 49 -8.21 -22.14 -6.34
C HIS A 49 -8.29 -23.32 -5.36
N SER A 50 -7.20 -24.08 -5.19
CA SER A 50 -7.13 -25.19 -4.23
C SER A 50 -7.31 -24.69 -2.80
N THR A 51 -6.63 -23.61 -2.43
CA THR A 51 -6.74 -22.97 -1.11
C THR A 51 -8.14 -22.47 -0.83
N ILE A 52 -8.81 -21.85 -1.80
CA ILE A 52 -10.19 -21.37 -1.70
C ILE A 52 -11.15 -22.55 -1.52
N ARG A 53 -11.00 -23.62 -2.31
CA ARG A 53 -11.81 -24.83 -2.19
C ARG A 53 -11.69 -25.45 -0.80
N GLU A 54 -10.47 -25.59 -0.30
CA GLU A 54 -10.21 -26.13 1.04
C GLU A 54 -10.81 -25.23 2.13
N ALA A 55 -10.57 -23.92 2.07
CA ALA A 55 -11.05 -22.96 3.07
C ALA A 55 -12.58 -22.88 3.13
N LEU A 56 -13.24 -22.93 1.97
CA LEU A 56 -14.70 -22.90 1.87
C LEU A 56 -15.33 -24.30 1.95
N ARG A 57 -14.51 -25.36 2.06
CA ARG A 57 -14.92 -26.76 2.13
C ARG A 57 -15.78 -27.19 0.94
N ILE A 58 -15.50 -26.64 -0.24
CA ILE A 58 -16.22 -26.94 -1.47
C ILE A 58 -16.05 -28.42 -1.81
N GLY A 59 -17.16 -29.11 -2.04
CA GLY A 59 -17.18 -30.56 -2.32
C GLY A 59 -17.05 -31.46 -1.09
N LEU A 60 -16.94 -30.90 0.11
CA LEU A 60 -16.96 -31.67 1.36
C LEU A 60 -18.37 -31.67 1.97
N PRO A 61 -18.74 -32.71 2.76
CA PRO A 61 -20.07 -32.81 3.38
C PRO A 61 -20.44 -31.64 4.31
N ASN A 62 -19.44 -30.92 4.82
CA ASN A 62 -19.59 -29.79 5.73
C ASN A 62 -19.39 -28.42 5.05
N CYS A 63 -19.56 -28.35 3.73
CA CYS A 63 -19.70 -27.08 3.01
C CYS A 63 -20.89 -26.30 3.58
N ALA A 64 -20.69 -25.01 3.87
CA ALA A 64 -21.70 -24.18 4.54
C ALA A 64 -22.81 -23.65 3.61
N PHE A 65 -22.67 -23.88 2.30
CA PHE A 65 -23.59 -23.44 1.25
C PHE A 65 -23.76 -24.52 0.18
N LYS A 66 -24.84 -24.42 -0.58
CA LYS A 66 -25.35 -25.39 -1.56
C LYS A 66 -25.42 -24.86 -2.99
N SER A 67 -25.56 -23.55 -3.21
CA SER A 67 -25.57 -22.95 -4.56
C SER A 67 -24.42 -21.97 -4.78
N LYS A 68 -24.63 -20.69 -4.49
CA LYS A 68 -23.69 -19.60 -4.80
C LYS A 68 -23.19 -18.90 -3.55
N CYS A 69 -21.93 -18.48 -3.56
CA CYS A 69 -21.32 -17.74 -2.47
C CYS A 69 -20.41 -16.64 -3.03
N ILE A 70 -20.51 -15.43 -2.48
CA ILE A 70 -19.58 -14.34 -2.78
C ILE A 70 -18.87 -13.95 -1.49
N VAL A 71 -17.56 -14.17 -1.45
CA VAL A 71 -16.70 -13.79 -0.31
C VAL A 71 -15.62 -12.82 -0.76
N LEU A 72 -15.23 -11.94 0.15
CA LEU A 72 -14.16 -10.97 -0.07
C LEU A 72 -12.92 -11.38 0.72
N GLY A 73 -11.77 -11.26 0.08
CA GLY A 73 -10.50 -11.51 0.72
C GLY A 73 -9.36 -10.68 0.16
N GLU A 74 -8.28 -10.62 0.93
CA GLU A 74 -7.01 -10.04 0.51
C GLU A 74 -6.04 -11.19 0.23
N MET A 75 -5.56 -11.29 -1.01
CA MET A 75 -4.50 -12.21 -1.37
C MET A 75 -3.17 -11.63 -0.93
N VAL A 76 -2.41 -12.42 -0.19
CA VAL A 76 -1.09 -12.05 0.34
C VAL A 76 -0.08 -13.15 0.01
N LEU A 77 1.21 -12.81 0.05
CA LEU A 77 2.27 -13.82 0.00
C LEU A 77 2.63 -14.24 1.43
N TYR A 78 2.80 -15.52 1.68
CA TYR A 78 3.20 -16.06 2.97
C TYR A 78 4.48 -16.89 2.85
N SER A 79 5.33 -16.85 3.89
CA SER A 79 6.57 -17.63 3.97
C SER A 79 6.46 -18.62 5.12
N ASP A 80 6.47 -19.91 4.83
CA ASP A 80 6.49 -20.98 5.84
C ASP A 80 7.80 -20.97 6.64
N LYS A 81 8.90 -20.51 6.03
CA LYS A 81 10.21 -20.38 6.68
C LYS A 81 10.23 -19.26 7.73
N GLU A 82 9.63 -18.12 7.40
CA GLU A 82 9.58 -16.94 8.28
C GLU A 82 8.30 -16.90 9.13
N ASN A 83 7.37 -17.83 8.90
CA ASN A 83 6.05 -17.96 9.54
C ASN A 83 5.25 -16.64 9.52
N ARG A 84 5.34 -15.88 8.42
CA ARG A 84 4.74 -14.54 8.31
C ARG A 84 4.28 -14.19 6.90
N ILE A 85 3.38 -13.20 6.85
CA ILE A 85 3.00 -12.53 5.61
C ILE A 85 4.17 -11.68 5.11
N MET A 86 4.46 -11.78 3.81
CA MET A 86 5.56 -11.11 3.14
C MET A 86 5.09 -9.79 2.50
N PRO A 87 6.00 -8.83 2.26
CA PRO A 87 5.65 -7.55 1.63
C PRO A 87 5.00 -7.70 0.26
N PHE A 88 4.07 -6.79 -0.08
CA PHE A 88 3.30 -6.80 -1.33
C PHE A 88 4.17 -6.92 -2.59
N SER A 89 5.35 -6.27 -2.60
CA SER A 89 6.26 -6.30 -3.74
C SER A 89 6.70 -7.71 -4.14
N LYS A 90 6.73 -8.67 -3.20
CA LYS A 90 7.10 -10.06 -3.49
C LYS A 90 5.98 -10.86 -4.16
N ILE A 91 4.73 -10.38 -4.18
CA ILE A 91 3.61 -11.08 -4.83
C ILE A 91 3.85 -11.22 -6.34
N ARG A 92 4.44 -10.21 -6.98
CA ARG A 92 4.60 -10.15 -8.45
C ARG A 92 5.44 -11.28 -9.06
N LYS A 93 6.31 -11.94 -8.28
CA LYS A 93 7.06 -13.12 -8.76
C LYS A 93 6.26 -14.43 -8.68
N HIS A 94 5.13 -14.42 -7.98
CA HIS A 94 4.23 -15.58 -7.83
C HIS A 94 2.98 -15.48 -8.71
N ILE A 95 2.76 -14.34 -9.38
CA ILE A 95 1.57 -14.07 -10.20
C ILE A 95 2.00 -13.60 -11.58
N SER A 96 1.60 -14.36 -12.60
CA SER A 96 1.66 -13.91 -13.98
C SER A 96 0.47 -13.01 -14.30
N ARG A 97 0.67 -11.98 -15.13
CA ARG A 97 -0.42 -11.16 -15.68
C ARG A 97 -0.51 -11.43 -17.16
N SER A 98 -1.62 -12.01 -17.61
CA SER A 98 -1.78 -12.43 -19.02
C SER A 98 -0.66 -13.39 -19.48
N GLY A 99 -0.23 -14.31 -18.60
CA GLY A 99 0.79 -15.33 -18.90
C GLY A 99 2.24 -14.86 -18.85
N SER A 100 2.51 -13.60 -18.50
CA SER A 100 3.88 -13.09 -18.35
C SER A 100 4.14 -12.53 -16.94
N PHE A 101 5.33 -12.78 -16.40
CA PHE A 101 5.79 -12.10 -15.18
C PHE A 101 6.32 -10.71 -15.55
N ILE A 102 5.81 -9.68 -14.89
CA ILE A 102 6.14 -8.28 -15.20
C ILE A 102 6.93 -7.69 -14.02
N GLY A 103 8.10 -7.12 -14.32
CA GLY A 103 8.87 -6.33 -13.35
C GLY A 103 9.74 -7.14 -12.39
N THR A 104 10.07 -8.40 -12.72
CA THR A 104 10.77 -9.35 -11.85
C THR A 104 12.25 -9.53 -12.17
N LEU A 105 12.87 -8.74 -13.06
CA LEU A 105 14.24 -8.97 -13.53
C LEU A 105 15.32 -8.97 -12.43
N GLN A 106 15.08 -8.26 -11.32
CA GLN A 106 15.98 -8.18 -10.16
C GLN A 106 15.34 -8.80 -8.90
N ASP A 107 14.29 -9.59 -9.07
CA ASP A 107 13.71 -10.36 -7.98
C ASP A 107 14.37 -11.73 -7.88
N SER A 108 14.45 -12.25 -6.64
CA SER A 108 14.76 -13.65 -6.45
C SER A 108 13.67 -14.52 -7.09
N LEU A 109 14.05 -15.73 -7.48
CA LEU A 109 13.06 -16.72 -7.90
C LEU A 109 12.05 -16.99 -6.77
N PRO A 110 10.82 -17.42 -7.11
CA PRO A 110 9.90 -18.00 -6.13
C PRO A 110 10.62 -19.11 -5.35
N HIS A 111 10.54 -19.06 -4.02
CA HIS A 111 11.07 -20.12 -3.19
C HIS A 111 9.97 -21.14 -2.88
N ASP A 112 10.33 -22.40 -2.66
CA ASP A 112 9.37 -23.48 -2.39
C ASP A 112 8.59 -23.28 -1.07
N TRP A 113 9.15 -22.52 -0.13
CA TRP A 113 8.51 -22.15 1.15
C TRP A 113 7.67 -20.88 1.07
N GLU A 114 7.55 -20.25 -0.10
CA GLU A 114 6.70 -19.10 -0.33
C GLU A 114 5.47 -19.52 -1.15
N HIS A 115 4.28 -19.12 -0.73
CA HIS A 115 3.05 -19.41 -1.47
C HIS A 115 2.00 -18.34 -1.21
N LEU A 116 1.02 -18.26 -2.11
CA LEU A 116 -0.13 -17.38 -1.94
C LEU A 116 -1.00 -17.86 -0.78
N MET A 117 -1.54 -16.90 -0.04
CA MET A 117 -2.45 -17.08 1.08
C MET A 117 -3.64 -16.12 0.89
N ILE A 118 -4.82 -16.50 1.36
CA ILE A 118 -6.03 -15.66 1.29
C ILE A 118 -6.50 -15.28 2.69
N VAL A 119 -6.75 -13.99 2.91
CA VAL A 119 -7.30 -13.45 4.16
C VAL A 119 -8.72 -12.97 3.91
N PHE A 120 -9.71 -13.75 4.32
CA PHE A 120 -11.12 -13.42 4.12
C PHE A 120 -11.60 -12.36 5.12
N PHE A 121 -12.33 -11.35 4.66
CA PHE A 121 -12.78 -10.25 5.53
C PHE A 121 -14.27 -9.90 5.44
N ASP A 122 -15.00 -10.37 4.43
CA ASP A 122 -16.45 -10.18 4.37
C ASP A 122 -17.12 -11.26 3.50
N VAL A 123 -18.45 -11.35 3.59
CA VAL A 123 -19.31 -12.21 2.76
C VAL A 123 -20.49 -11.37 2.26
N LEU A 124 -20.78 -11.44 0.96
CA LEU A 124 -21.80 -10.61 0.30
C LEU A 124 -23.04 -11.40 -0.11
N VAL A 125 -22.87 -12.66 -0.49
CA VAL A 125 -23.94 -13.57 -0.93
C VAL A 125 -23.69 -14.97 -0.37
N LEU A 126 -24.76 -15.64 0.07
CA LEU A 126 -24.74 -17.04 0.51
C LEU A 126 -26.03 -17.73 0.05
N ASP A 127 -25.94 -18.81 -0.70
CA ASP A 127 -27.07 -19.55 -1.26
C ASP A 127 -28.07 -18.67 -2.04
N ASP A 128 -27.53 -17.84 -2.95
CA ASP A 128 -28.28 -16.83 -3.73
C ASP A 128 -28.96 -15.72 -2.90
N GLU A 129 -28.83 -15.74 -1.57
CA GLU A 129 -29.35 -14.68 -0.69
C GLU A 129 -28.32 -13.55 -0.51
N PRO A 130 -28.65 -12.29 -0.89
CA PRO A 130 -27.76 -11.16 -0.70
C PRO A 130 -27.65 -10.72 0.77
N VAL A 131 -26.62 -11.20 1.48
CA VAL A 131 -26.36 -10.86 2.88
C VAL A 131 -25.67 -9.52 3.09
N LEU A 132 -25.29 -8.81 2.01
CA LEU A 132 -24.71 -7.46 2.06
C LEU A 132 -25.60 -6.41 2.77
N ARG A 133 -26.91 -6.68 2.90
CA ARG A 133 -27.88 -5.86 3.64
C ARG A 133 -27.85 -6.09 5.14
N HIS A 134 -27.33 -7.23 5.59
CA HIS A 134 -27.14 -7.55 7.01
C HIS A 134 -26.02 -6.69 7.59
N CYS A 135 -26.04 -6.50 8.90
CA CYS A 135 -24.99 -5.73 9.55
C CYS A 135 -23.65 -6.47 9.54
N LEU A 136 -22.52 -5.74 9.68
CA LEU A 136 -21.19 -6.34 9.65
C LEU A 136 -21.04 -7.48 10.68
N GLN A 137 -21.61 -7.35 11.87
CA GLN A 137 -21.56 -8.41 12.89
C GLN A 137 -22.18 -9.72 12.39
N GLU A 138 -23.34 -9.67 11.73
CA GLU A 138 -24.01 -10.84 11.16
C GLU A 138 -23.19 -11.44 10.03
N ARG A 139 -22.66 -10.61 9.12
CA ARG A 139 -21.79 -11.07 8.03
C ARG A 139 -20.50 -11.70 8.55
N ARG A 140 -19.90 -11.19 9.62
CA ARG A 140 -18.73 -11.81 10.27
C ARG A 140 -19.06 -13.17 10.89
N ASN A 141 -20.24 -13.32 11.49
CA ASN A 141 -20.69 -14.61 12.02
C ASN A 141 -20.88 -15.62 10.87
N LEU A 142 -21.51 -15.22 9.77
CA LEU A 142 -21.63 -16.05 8.57
C LEU A 142 -20.26 -16.42 8.00
N LEU A 143 -19.35 -15.45 7.85
CA LEU A 143 -17.99 -15.70 7.37
C LEU A 143 -17.24 -16.67 8.29
N ARG A 144 -17.46 -16.59 9.60
CA ARG A 144 -16.88 -17.54 10.58
C ARG A 144 -17.34 -18.97 10.31
N ASP A 145 -18.62 -19.14 9.99
CA ASP A 145 -19.22 -20.46 9.80
C ASP A 145 -18.87 -21.01 8.39
N VAL A 146 -18.72 -20.13 7.40
CA VAL A 146 -18.33 -20.48 6.02
C VAL A 146 -16.84 -20.81 5.91
N VAL A 147 -15.94 -19.99 6.48
CA VAL A 147 -14.50 -20.11 6.27
C VAL A 147 -13.83 -20.97 7.34
N GLN A 148 -13.16 -22.04 6.92
CA GLN A 148 -12.21 -22.79 7.71
C GLN A 148 -10.81 -22.19 7.55
N SER A 149 -10.24 -21.72 8.66
CA SER A 149 -8.87 -21.23 8.68
C SER A 149 -7.88 -22.40 8.62
N LYS A 150 -6.85 -22.25 7.80
CA LYS A 150 -5.67 -23.12 7.74
C LYS A 150 -4.43 -22.24 7.88
N PRO A 151 -3.66 -22.35 8.98
CA PRO A 151 -2.46 -21.53 9.21
C PRO A 151 -1.56 -21.46 7.98
N GLY A 152 -1.16 -20.24 7.62
CA GLY A 152 -0.35 -19.95 6.43
C GLY A 152 -1.06 -20.11 5.08
N ARG A 153 -2.28 -20.64 4.98
CA ARG A 153 -2.97 -20.84 3.68
C ARG A 153 -4.25 -20.01 3.57
N SER A 154 -5.08 -20.05 4.59
CA SER A 154 -6.32 -19.27 4.65
C SER A 154 -6.59 -18.83 6.08
N MET A 155 -7.07 -17.61 6.25
CA MET A 155 -7.58 -17.17 7.54
C MET A 155 -8.69 -16.13 7.36
N ARG A 156 -9.38 -15.81 8.46
CA ARG A 156 -10.25 -14.65 8.54
C ARG A 156 -9.42 -13.46 9.03
N SER A 157 -9.76 -12.25 8.58
CA SER A 157 -9.12 -11.02 9.02
C SER A 157 -9.22 -10.87 10.55
N GLU A 158 -8.09 -10.58 11.18
CA GLU A 158 -8.04 -10.21 12.59
C GLU A 158 -8.69 -8.83 12.80
N TRP A 159 -9.38 -8.66 13.93
CA TRP A 159 -10.05 -7.42 14.27
C TRP A 159 -10.22 -7.26 15.78
N SER A 160 -10.39 -6.03 16.22
CA SER A 160 -10.74 -5.66 17.60
C SER A 160 -12.04 -4.84 17.62
N LEU A 161 -12.85 -5.03 18.66
CA LEU A 161 -14.01 -4.18 18.90
C LEU A 161 -13.56 -2.84 19.48
N LEU A 162 -14.04 -1.75 18.92
CA LEU A 162 -13.90 -0.40 19.45
C LEU A 162 -15.29 0.15 19.75
N ASP A 163 -15.57 0.42 21.02
CA ASP A 163 -16.85 0.96 21.45
C ASP A 163 -16.71 2.46 21.79
N PHE A 164 -17.07 3.32 20.82
CA PHE A 164 -17.04 4.78 20.99
C PHE A 164 -18.19 5.34 21.84
N THR A 165 -18.93 4.49 22.54
CA THR A 165 -19.85 4.93 23.61
C THR A 165 -19.17 5.09 24.96
N THR A 166 -17.95 4.54 25.10
CA THR A 166 -17.16 4.59 26.34
C THR A 166 -16.18 5.76 26.35
N GLU A 167 -15.82 6.24 27.55
CA GLU A 167 -14.86 7.34 27.73
C GLU A 167 -13.45 6.95 27.25
N ASP A 168 -13.09 5.67 27.33
CA ASP A 168 -11.75 5.15 26.99
C ASP A 168 -11.55 4.82 25.50
N SER A 169 -12.57 5.02 24.66
CA SER A 169 -12.58 4.59 23.26
C SER A 169 -11.43 5.12 22.39
N ILE A 170 -10.96 6.33 22.67
CA ILE A 170 -9.80 6.92 21.98
C ILE A 170 -8.51 6.20 22.40
N THR A 171 -8.38 5.83 23.67
CA THR A 171 -7.24 5.08 24.20
C THR A 171 -7.21 3.69 23.60
N ASP A 172 -8.36 2.99 23.54
CA ASP A 172 -8.48 1.68 22.91
C ASP A 172 -8.06 1.72 21.43
N LEU A 173 -8.51 2.73 20.68
CA LEU A 173 -8.11 2.92 19.28
C LEU A 173 -6.58 3.10 19.17
N LYS A 174 -5.97 3.91 20.04
CA LYS A 174 -4.52 4.13 20.05
C LYS A 174 -3.76 2.85 20.36
N GLU A 175 -4.21 2.04 21.31
CA GLU A 175 -3.59 0.77 21.67
C GLU A 175 -3.68 -0.25 20.54
N VAL A 176 -4.86 -0.41 19.92
CA VAL A 176 -5.04 -1.31 18.78
C VAL A 176 -4.18 -0.86 17.59
N PHE A 177 -4.11 0.45 17.34
CA PHE A 177 -3.28 0.99 16.28
C PHE A 177 -1.78 0.82 16.57
N ALA A 178 -1.33 1.10 17.79
CA ALA A 178 0.04 0.89 18.23
C ALA A 178 0.47 -0.59 18.08
N ARG A 179 -0.41 -1.54 18.42
CA ARG A 179 -0.17 -2.98 18.25
C ARG A 179 -0.04 -3.37 16.78
N SER A 180 -0.84 -2.78 15.90
CA SER A 180 -0.72 -2.97 14.45
C SER A 180 0.64 -2.48 13.94
N LEU A 181 1.13 -1.34 14.43
CA LEU A 181 2.44 -0.79 14.05
C LEU A 181 3.60 -1.67 14.54
N ALA A 182 3.57 -2.12 15.79
CA ALA A 182 4.57 -3.03 16.36
C ALA A 182 4.67 -4.35 15.58
N ARG A 183 3.56 -4.81 14.98
CA ARG A 183 3.53 -5.99 14.11
C ARG A 183 3.92 -5.71 12.66
N CYS A 184 4.42 -4.50 12.36
CA CYS A 184 4.76 -4.06 11.01
C CYS A 184 3.60 -4.24 10.01
N GLN A 185 2.37 -4.01 10.46
CA GLN A 185 1.18 -4.04 9.59
C GLN A 185 0.93 -2.64 9.01
N GLU A 186 0.28 -2.55 7.85
CA GLU A 186 0.06 -1.27 7.15
C GLU A 186 -0.84 -0.30 7.94
N GLY A 187 -1.73 -0.85 8.77
CA GLY A 187 -2.63 -0.08 9.63
C GLY A 187 -3.95 -0.79 9.87
N LEU A 188 -5.03 -0.01 10.01
CA LEU A 188 -6.37 -0.51 10.33
C LEU A 188 -7.41 -0.06 9.29
N VAL A 189 -8.46 -0.87 9.14
CA VAL A 189 -9.71 -0.53 8.46
C VAL A 189 -10.82 -0.52 9.50
N LEU A 190 -11.31 0.67 9.84
CA LEU A 190 -12.43 0.83 10.76
C LEU A 190 -13.74 0.67 9.98
N LYS A 191 -14.54 -0.31 10.40
CA LYS A 191 -15.85 -0.62 9.80
C LYS A 191 -16.95 -0.50 10.87
N PRO A 192 -18.07 0.20 10.61
CA PRO A 192 -19.15 0.32 11.59
C PRO A 192 -19.83 -1.03 11.79
N LEU A 193 -19.93 -1.49 13.05
CA LEU A 193 -20.30 -2.87 13.37
C LEU A 193 -21.76 -3.21 13.02
N HIS A 194 -22.65 -2.25 13.22
CA HIS A 194 -24.10 -2.40 13.03
C HIS A 194 -24.61 -1.77 11.72
N ALA A 195 -23.71 -1.62 10.73
CA ALA A 195 -24.04 -1.07 9.41
C ALA A 195 -24.03 -2.17 8.32
N PRO A 196 -24.89 -2.04 7.29
CA PRO A 196 -24.81 -2.88 6.10
C PRO A 196 -23.51 -2.62 5.33
N TYR A 197 -23.17 -3.51 4.39
CA TYR A 197 -21.96 -3.36 3.56
C TYR A 197 -22.07 -2.11 2.67
N PHE A 198 -23.24 -1.93 2.04
CA PHE A 198 -23.62 -0.68 1.37
C PHE A 198 -24.94 -0.17 1.96
N PRO A 199 -24.99 1.09 2.39
CA PRO A 199 -26.25 1.70 2.79
C PRO A 199 -27.04 2.16 1.56
N LEU A 200 -27.85 1.26 1.01
CA LEU A 200 -28.64 1.55 -0.20
C LEU A 200 -29.86 2.43 0.08
N LEU A 201 -30.31 2.53 1.34
CA LEU A 201 -31.54 3.23 1.73
C LEU A 201 -31.32 3.89 3.10
N TYR A 202 -30.69 5.06 3.15
CA TYR A 202 -30.85 5.91 4.33
C TYR A 202 -32.17 6.65 4.21
N GLY A 203 -33.14 6.31 5.07
CA GLY A 203 -34.30 7.16 5.29
C GLY A 203 -33.83 8.55 5.76
N GLN A 204 -34.51 9.60 5.29
CA GLN A 204 -34.23 10.98 5.73
C GLN A 204 -34.11 11.03 7.26
N GLY A 205 -32.91 11.35 7.77
CA GLY A 205 -32.64 11.50 9.21
C GLY A 205 -31.70 10.48 9.84
N SER A 206 -31.37 9.35 9.21
CA SER A 206 -30.44 8.37 9.80
C SER A 206 -28.97 8.73 9.50
N ARG A 207 -28.28 9.39 10.45
CA ARG A 207 -26.85 9.76 10.36
C ARG A 207 -25.90 8.60 10.71
N ARG A 208 -26.13 7.39 10.18
CA ARG A 208 -25.16 6.29 10.38
C ARG A 208 -24.03 6.42 9.34
N PRO A 209 -22.75 6.35 9.75
CA PRO A 209 -21.65 6.39 8.80
C PRO A 209 -21.68 5.15 7.91
N GLY A 210 -21.77 5.39 6.60
CA GLY A 210 -21.85 4.38 5.55
C GLY A 210 -20.52 4.06 4.88
N TYR A 211 -19.43 4.45 5.52
CA TYR A 211 -18.09 4.46 4.94
C TYR A 211 -17.11 3.72 5.84
N PHE A 212 -16.11 3.09 5.23
CA PHE A 212 -14.98 2.51 5.94
C PHE A 212 -13.86 3.54 6.03
N ILE A 213 -13.19 3.59 7.17
CA ILE A 213 -12.08 4.52 7.42
C ILE A 213 -10.78 3.71 7.39
N LYS A 214 -9.82 4.14 6.59
CA LYS A 214 -8.47 3.56 6.57
C LYS A 214 -7.59 4.42 7.47
N LEU A 215 -7.05 3.84 8.53
CA LEU A 215 -6.09 4.49 9.43
C LEU A 215 -4.71 3.89 9.16
N LYS A 216 -3.79 4.71 8.63
CA LYS A 216 -2.45 4.27 8.20
C LYS A 216 -1.36 4.93 9.04
N LYS A 217 -0.17 4.30 9.07
CA LYS A 217 1.04 4.87 9.70
C LYS A 217 1.30 6.31 9.22
N ASP A 218 1.15 6.56 7.92
CA ASP A 218 1.41 7.86 7.28
C ASP A 218 0.65 9.03 7.95
N TYR A 219 -0.49 8.75 8.58
CA TYR A 219 -1.30 9.78 9.25
C TYR A 219 -0.69 10.24 10.57
N LEU A 220 0.23 9.47 11.16
CA LEU A 220 1.06 9.98 12.26
C LEU A 220 1.82 11.23 11.81
N GLY A 221 2.30 11.27 10.55
CA GLY A 221 2.96 12.43 9.97
C GLY A 221 2.07 13.65 9.73
N ASP A 222 0.76 13.45 9.56
CA ASP A 222 -0.24 14.54 9.57
C ASP A 222 -0.59 14.99 11.00
N MET A 223 -0.30 14.15 12.01
CA MET A 223 -0.49 14.43 13.44
C MET A 223 0.82 14.79 14.17
N GLY A 224 1.83 15.27 13.44
CA GLY A 224 3.11 15.71 14.01
C GLY A 224 4.27 14.72 13.94
N GLY A 225 4.14 13.63 13.18
CA GLY A 225 5.19 12.63 12.95
C GLY A 225 6.12 12.83 11.77
N GLU A 226 7.18 12.03 11.73
CA GLU A 226 8.08 11.94 10.58
C GLU A 226 7.29 11.31 9.42
N ARG A 227 7.08 12.10 8.35
CA ARG A 227 6.49 11.61 7.10
C ARG A 227 7.60 10.97 6.25
N ASP A 228 7.22 10.08 5.34
CA ASP A 228 8.08 9.61 4.24
C ASP A 228 8.35 10.77 3.26
N LEU A 229 9.16 11.71 3.71
CA LEU A 229 9.57 12.94 3.03
C LEU A 229 11.06 12.86 2.75
N GLY A 230 11.45 13.27 1.56
CA GLY A 230 12.86 13.48 1.22
C GLY A 230 13.01 14.56 0.16
N ASP A 231 14.17 15.20 0.14
CA ASP A 231 14.55 16.09 -0.94
C ASP A 231 15.20 15.30 -2.06
N PHE A 232 14.63 15.34 -3.26
CA PHE A 232 15.15 14.60 -4.42
C PHE A 232 15.55 15.56 -5.53
N ALA A 233 16.58 15.18 -6.29
CA ALA A 233 17.00 15.94 -7.45
C ALA A 233 16.07 15.66 -8.63
N VAL A 234 15.45 16.68 -9.21
CA VAL A 234 14.79 16.59 -10.52
C VAL A 234 15.85 16.79 -11.59
N ILE A 235 16.33 15.70 -12.17
CA ILE A 235 17.48 15.71 -13.09
C ILE A 235 17.09 15.92 -14.55
N GLY A 236 15.81 15.77 -14.87
CA GLY A 236 15.30 15.97 -16.22
C GLY A 236 13.82 15.70 -16.36
N ALA A 237 13.36 15.65 -17.61
CA ALA A 237 11.95 15.59 -17.93
C ALA A 237 11.67 14.86 -19.26
N SER A 238 10.39 14.52 -19.45
CA SER A 238 9.86 13.93 -20.68
C SER A 238 8.44 14.42 -20.96
N PHE A 239 8.03 14.32 -22.21
CA PHE A 239 6.70 14.73 -22.65
C PHE A 239 5.82 13.52 -22.96
N ASP A 240 4.54 13.61 -22.61
CA ASP A 240 3.51 12.63 -22.92
C ASP A 240 2.28 13.33 -23.48
N ALA A 241 2.01 13.07 -24.75
CA ALA A 241 0.87 13.62 -25.48
C ALA A 241 -0.49 13.16 -24.92
N GLN A 242 -0.56 12.03 -24.21
CA GLN A 242 -1.81 11.55 -23.61
C GLN A 242 -2.12 12.28 -22.29
N VAL A 243 -1.09 12.76 -21.59
CA VAL A 243 -1.24 13.45 -20.30
C VAL A 243 -1.29 14.97 -20.49
N ALA A 244 -0.64 15.51 -21.53
CA ALA A 244 -0.60 16.95 -21.82
C ALA A 244 -1.98 17.65 -21.84
N PRO A 245 -3.06 17.06 -22.40
CA PRO A 245 -4.39 17.69 -22.42
C PRO A 245 -5.03 17.86 -21.04
N LYS A 246 -4.51 17.19 -19.99
CA LYS A 246 -5.01 17.32 -18.61
C LYS A 246 -4.58 18.64 -17.94
N SER A 247 -3.77 19.46 -18.61
CA SER A 247 -3.26 20.73 -18.09
C SER A 247 -3.42 21.85 -19.10
N ASP A 248 -4.03 22.95 -18.68
CA ASP A 248 -4.15 24.18 -19.49
C ASP A 248 -2.89 25.08 -19.41
N LEU A 249 -1.83 24.60 -18.74
CA LEU A 249 -0.62 25.37 -18.49
C LEU A 249 0.12 25.65 -19.81
N LYS A 250 0.59 26.88 -19.98
CA LYS A 250 1.45 27.31 -21.09
C LYS A 250 2.61 28.19 -20.57
N PRO A 251 3.85 28.00 -21.07
CA PRO A 251 4.28 26.93 -21.97
C PRO A 251 4.36 25.57 -21.26
N LEU A 252 4.04 24.49 -21.97
CA LEU A 252 4.11 23.10 -21.48
C LEU A 252 5.07 22.31 -22.37
N HIS A 253 6.34 22.32 -22.01
CA HIS A 253 7.41 21.58 -22.69
C HIS A 253 7.47 20.12 -22.22
N TRP A 254 7.15 19.86 -20.95
CA TRP A 254 7.21 18.54 -20.34
C TRP A 254 6.02 18.27 -19.43
N THR A 255 5.66 16.99 -19.35
CA THR A 255 4.56 16.50 -18.52
C THR A 255 5.02 15.57 -17.41
N HIS A 256 6.23 15.02 -17.52
CA HIS A 256 6.80 14.08 -16.56
C HIS A 256 8.20 14.52 -16.17
N PHE A 257 8.52 14.45 -14.88
CA PHE A 257 9.79 14.86 -14.30
C PHE A 257 10.48 13.67 -13.63
N HIS A 258 11.77 13.52 -13.88
CA HIS A 258 12.57 12.38 -13.45
C HIS A 258 13.36 12.72 -12.20
N LEU A 259 13.15 11.95 -11.14
CA LEU A 259 13.85 12.05 -9.88
C LEU A 259 15.12 11.20 -9.91
N GLY A 260 16.23 11.78 -9.46
CA GLY A 260 17.52 11.13 -9.36
C GLY A 260 18.07 11.17 -7.95
N CYS A 261 18.69 10.06 -7.54
CA CYS A 261 19.51 9.97 -6.33
C CYS A 261 20.98 9.81 -6.73
N LEU A 262 21.89 10.49 -6.04
CA LEU A 262 23.32 10.30 -6.28
C LEU A 262 23.77 8.92 -5.80
N THR A 263 24.53 8.21 -6.65
CA THR A 263 25.17 6.94 -6.27
C THR A 263 26.56 7.14 -5.69
N ASN A 264 27.19 8.30 -5.95
CA ASN A 264 28.57 8.60 -5.57
C ASN A 264 28.73 9.89 -4.73
N LYS A 265 27.71 10.28 -3.92
CA LYS A 265 27.67 11.55 -3.16
C LYS A 265 28.96 11.83 -2.38
N ALA A 266 29.48 10.86 -1.63
CA ALA A 266 30.73 11.00 -0.88
C ALA A 266 31.96 11.30 -1.77
N SER A 267 32.04 10.70 -2.96
CA SER A 267 33.14 10.95 -3.90
C SER A 267 33.05 12.34 -4.52
N VAL A 268 31.84 12.79 -4.85
CA VAL A 268 31.60 14.15 -5.36
C VAL A 268 32.04 15.18 -4.32
N GLN A 269 31.62 15.02 -3.06
CA GLN A 269 31.96 15.94 -1.97
C GLN A 269 33.45 15.94 -1.59
N ARG A 270 34.09 14.76 -1.56
CA ARG A 270 35.49 14.64 -1.12
C ARG A 270 36.53 14.94 -2.21
N THR A 271 36.23 14.58 -3.46
CA THR A 271 37.23 14.58 -4.54
C THR A 271 36.82 15.41 -5.76
N GLY A 272 35.62 16.00 -5.76
CA GLY A 272 35.09 16.73 -6.92
C GLY A 272 34.79 15.81 -8.11
N ALA A 273 34.58 14.51 -7.87
CA ALA A 273 34.23 13.55 -8.90
C ALA A 273 32.94 13.98 -9.64
N LYS A 274 32.80 13.59 -10.90
CA LYS A 274 31.57 13.86 -11.67
C LYS A 274 30.36 13.20 -10.99
N PRO A 275 29.26 13.93 -10.72
CA PRO A 275 28.08 13.35 -10.10
C PRO A 275 27.44 12.29 -11.00
N VAL A 276 26.95 11.20 -10.40
CA VAL A 276 26.22 10.13 -11.09
C VAL A 276 24.87 9.93 -10.42
N TYR A 277 23.80 10.12 -11.18
CA TYR A 277 22.43 9.97 -10.70
C TYR A 277 21.80 8.68 -11.19
N LYS A 278 21.26 7.89 -10.26
CA LYS A 278 20.32 6.81 -10.56
C LYS A 278 18.92 7.39 -10.63
N ILE A 279 18.22 7.16 -11.75
CA ILE A 279 16.79 7.50 -11.85
C ILE A 279 16.01 6.56 -10.92
N VAL A 280 15.36 7.15 -9.92
CA VAL A 280 14.62 6.41 -8.90
C VAL A 280 13.11 6.52 -9.05
N ALA A 281 12.58 7.57 -9.68
CA ALA A 281 11.14 7.71 -9.91
C ALA A 281 10.83 8.73 -11.03
N THR A 282 9.60 8.68 -11.54
CA THR A 282 9.07 9.67 -12.47
C THR A 282 7.73 10.20 -11.96
N ILE A 283 7.58 11.52 -11.83
CA ILE A 283 6.34 12.18 -11.41
C ILE A 283 5.69 12.85 -12.62
N GLY A 284 4.49 12.40 -12.96
CA GLY A 284 3.65 13.04 -13.98
C GLY A 284 2.88 14.24 -13.43
N LEU A 285 2.49 15.17 -14.31
CA LEU A 285 1.66 16.32 -13.93
C LEU A 285 0.29 15.92 -13.36
N ASP A 286 -0.15 14.68 -13.61
CA ASP A 286 -1.39 14.09 -13.09
C ASP A 286 -1.20 13.41 -11.72
N GLN A 287 0.04 13.35 -11.21
CA GLN A 287 0.41 12.73 -9.93
C GLN A 287 0.70 13.77 -8.84
N CYS A 288 -0.06 14.89 -8.84
CA CYS A 288 -0.01 15.96 -7.84
C CYS A 288 1.30 16.77 -7.84
N ILE A 289 1.58 17.48 -8.93
CA ILE A 289 2.53 18.60 -8.94
C ILE A 289 1.75 19.91 -8.75
N PRO A 290 2.08 20.76 -7.75
CA PRO A 290 1.44 22.05 -7.60
C PRO A 290 1.57 22.89 -8.88
N LYS A 291 0.49 23.53 -9.32
CA LYS A 291 0.49 24.31 -10.57
C LYS A 291 1.62 25.36 -10.66
N PRO A 292 1.98 26.09 -9.58
CA PRO A 292 3.11 27.02 -9.60
C PRO A 292 4.44 26.31 -9.86
N ASP A 293 4.67 25.17 -9.21
CA ASP A 293 5.88 24.36 -9.35
C ASP A 293 5.99 23.75 -10.75
N LEU A 294 4.88 23.23 -11.29
CA LEU A 294 4.81 22.72 -12.66
C LEU A 294 5.16 23.81 -13.68
N LYS A 295 4.67 25.04 -13.47
CA LYS A 295 4.99 26.19 -14.32
C LYS A 295 6.46 26.54 -14.23
N TYR A 296 6.99 26.57 -13.01
CA TYR A 296 8.40 26.86 -12.75
C TYR A 296 9.32 25.84 -13.44
N LEU A 297 9.05 24.54 -13.28
CA LEU A 297 9.82 23.48 -13.92
C LEU A 297 9.80 23.57 -15.44
N ASN A 298 8.66 23.91 -16.05
CA ASN A 298 8.55 24.06 -17.50
C ASN A 298 9.33 25.27 -18.02
N ILE A 299 9.21 26.44 -17.37
CA ILE A 299 9.89 27.67 -17.80
C ILE A 299 11.40 27.57 -17.55
N HIS A 300 11.79 27.24 -16.32
CA HIS A 300 13.20 27.20 -15.95
C HIS A 300 13.90 25.95 -16.45
N GLY A 301 13.18 24.83 -16.61
CA GLY A 301 13.73 23.63 -17.22
C GLY A 301 14.17 23.88 -18.66
N TYR A 302 13.42 24.69 -19.42
CA TYR A 302 13.77 25.09 -20.80
C TYR A 302 15.10 25.84 -20.83
N VAL A 303 15.28 26.79 -19.90
CA VAL A 303 16.53 27.53 -19.76
C VAL A 303 17.68 26.64 -19.27
N ARG A 304 17.38 25.60 -18.48
CA ARG A 304 18.37 24.67 -17.92
C ARG A 304 18.61 23.43 -18.76
N GLN A 305 18.02 23.32 -19.94
CA GLN A 305 18.13 22.11 -20.74
C GLN A 305 19.60 21.83 -21.11
N ALA A 306 20.02 20.59 -20.90
CA ALA A 306 21.30 20.04 -21.33
C ALA A 306 21.10 19.08 -22.50
N ASN A 307 22.13 18.91 -23.31
CA ASN A 307 22.15 17.90 -24.36
C ASN A 307 22.20 16.51 -23.73
N LEU A 308 21.28 15.63 -24.14
CA LEU A 308 21.37 14.20 -23.90
C LEU A 308 22.07 13.58 -25.11
N HIS A 309 23.23 12.97 -24.85
CA HIS A 309 24.00 12.29 -25.88
C HIS A 309 23.31 10.99 -26.33
N LYS A 310 23.80 10.36 -27.41
CA LYS A 310 23.22 9.13 -27.96
C LYS A 310 23.25 7.95 -26.98
N ASP A 311 24.16 7.98 -26.01
CA ASP A 311 24.28 7.03 -24.90
C ASP A 311 23.37 7.40 -23.69
N ASN A 312 22.53 8.43 -23.84
CA ASN A 312 21.69 9.01 -22.80
C ASN A 312 22.47 9.50 -21.56
N GLN A 313 23.71 9.95 -21.76
CA GLN A 313 24.52 10.64 -20.76
C GLN A 313 24.49 12.16 -20.98
N THR A 314 25.01 12.89 -20.00
CA THR A 314 25.15 14.36 -20.09
C THR A 314 26.59 14.77 -19.79
N ASP A 315 26.96 15.97 -20.22
CA ASP A 315 28.28 16.54 -19.91
C ASP A 315 28.42 16.84 -18.41
N ASN A 316 27.33 17.29 -17.77
CA ASN A 316 27.31 17.74 -16.38
C ASN A 316 27.30 16.59 -15.36
N PHE A 317 26.60 15.49 -15.65
CA PHE A 317 26.47 14.36 -14.74
C PHE A 317 26.24 13.03 -15.50
N GLY A 318 26.63 11.92 -14.88
CA GLY A 318 26.32 10.58 -15.35
C GLY A 318 24.89 10.19 -14.98
N ILE A 319 24.26 9.34 -15.79
CA ILE A 319 22.89 8.86 -15.58
C ILE A 319 22.87 7.34 -15.63
N GLU A 320 22.46 6.74 -14.52
CA GLU A 320 22.07 5.34 -14.46
C GLU A 320 20.56 5.27 -14.67
N HIS A 321 20.15 4.74 -15.83
CA HIS A 321 18.75 4.65 -16.18
C HIS A 321 18.04 3.56 -15.38
N SER A 322 16.74 3.75 -15.14
CA SER A 322 15.90 2.71 -14.57
C SER A 322 15.77 1.53 -15.55
N LYS A 323 15.82 0.31 -15.03
CA LYS A 323 15.55 -0.93 -15.77
C LYS A 323 14.05 -1.25 -15.82
N GLY A 324 13.22 -0.39 -15.21
CA GLY A 324 11.76 -0.48 -15.26
C GLY A 324 11.18 -0.15 -16.64
N TYR A 325 9.86 -0.24 -16.73
CA TYR A 325 9.10 0.11 -17.93
C TYR A 325 8.75 1.61 -18.02
N ASP A 326 9.36 2.43 -17.16
CA ASP A 326 9.06 3.85 -17.09
C ASP A 326 9.51 4.59 -18.36
N ARG A 327 8.83 5.72 -18.63
CA ARG A 327 9.13 6.55 -19.79
C ARG A 327 10.57 7.02 -19.74
N ARG A 328 11.30 6.91 -20.85
CA ARG A 328 12.68 7.42 -20.90
C ARG A 328 12.70 8.94 -20.84
N MET A 329 13.65 9.47 -20.08
CA MET A 329 13.94 10.89 -20.03
C MET A 329 14.39 11.40 -21.40
N THR A 330 13.82 12.52 -21.86
CA THR A 330 14.12 13.10 -23.19
C THR A 330 14.83 14.45 -23.10
N ALA A 331 14.84 15.08 -21.92
CA ALA A 331 15.59 16.30 -21.65
C ALA A 331 16.26 16.16 -20.27
N ALA A 332 17.53 16.53 -20.18
CA ALA A 332 18.23 16.66 -18.91
C ALA A 332 18.31 18.13 -18.48
N PHE A 333 18.42 18.39 -17.19
CA PHE A 333 18.62 19.74 -16.66
C PHE A 333 20.05 19.89 -16.17
N ARG A 334 20.85 20.77 -16.81
CA ARG A 334 22.29 20.99 -16.49
C ARG A 334 22.55 21.25 -15.00
N VAL A 335 21.58 21.89 -14.34
CA VAL A 335 21.52 22.05 -12.88
C VAL A 335 20.17 21.45 -12.43
N PRO A 336 20.19 20.30 -11.73
CA PRO A 336 18.97 19.68 -11.22
C PRO A 336 18.18 20.64 -10.33
N PHE A 337 16.85 20.48 -10.31
CA PHE A 337 16.02 21.15 -9.30
C PHE A 337 15.99 20.30 -8.03
N VAL A 338 15.69 20.91 -6.89
CA VAL A 338 15.47 20.18 -5.64
C VAL A 338 13.98 20.20 -5.33
N ALA A 339 13.39 19.03 -5.17
CA ALA A 339 11.97 18.88 -4.88
C ALA A 339 11.79 18.12 -3.56
N GLU A 340 10.99 18.67 -2.65
CA GLU A 340 10.53 17.93 -1.47
C GLU A 340 9.43 16.97 -1.93
N ILE A 341 9.73 15.67 -1.88
CA ILE A 341 8.84 14.60 -2.34
C ILE A 341 8.22 13.91 -1.15
N LEU A 342 6.89 13.77 -1.20
CA LEU A 342 6.10 13.03 -0.24
C LEU A 342 5.67 11.68 -0.84
N GLY A 343 5.94 10.59 -0.13
CA GLY A 343 5.40 9.26 -0.40
C GLY A 343 4.28 8.86 0.57
N GLY A 344 3.69 7.68 0.33
CA GLY A 344 2.79 7.00 1.26
C GLY A 344 3.30 5.59 1.57
N GLY A 345 4.53 5.49 2.07
CA GLY A 345 5.31 4.27 2.25
C GLY A 345 6.42 4.09 1.21
N PHE A 346 7.16 2.99 1.34
CA PHE A 346 8.19 2.55 0.39
C PHE A 346 7.78 1.27 -0.32
N GLU A 347 8.12 1.15 -1.60
CA GLU A 347 7.91 -0.06 -2.38
C GLU A 347 9.14 -0.41 -3.23
N LYS A 348 9.45 -1.71 -3.31
CA LYS A 348 10.49 -2.20 -4.22
C LYS A 348 10.06 -1.99 -5.66
N LEU A 349 10.82 -1.19 -6.39
CA LEU A 349 10.52 -0.91 -7.80
C LEU A 349 10.70 -2.15 -8.67
N GLN A 350 10.05 -2.14 -9.82
CA GLN A 350 10.15 -3.21 -10.80
C GLN A 350 11.55 -3.21 -11.41
N ASN A 351 12.14 -4.41 -11.56
CA ASN A 351 13.47 -4.60 -12.16
C ASN A 351 14.63 -3.86 -11.47
N GLU A 352 14.45 -3.38 -10.25
CA GLU A 352 15.47 -2.67 -9.47
C GLU A 352 15.74 -3.38 -8.14
N THR A 353 16.88 -3.07 -7.53
CA THR A 353 17.32 -3.66 -6.24
C THR A 353 16.93 -2.82 -5.03
N PHE A 354 16.64 -1.54 -5.23
CA PHE A 354 16.27 -0.59 -4.17
C PHE A 354 14.75 -0.41 -4.07
N GLU A 355 14.30 0.18 -2.96
CA GLU A 355 12.93 0.63 -2.76
C GLU A 355 12.83 2.15 -2.89
N MET A 356 11.67 2.64 -3.32
CA MET A 356 11.40 4.07 -3.49
C MET A 356 10.04 4.42 -2.89
N LEU A 357 9.83 5.71 -2.62
CA LEU A 357 8.57 6.26 -2.15
C LEU A 357 7.39 5.82 -3.05
N ARG A 358 6.38 5.20 -2.44
CA ARG A 358 5.14 4.79 -3.08
C ARG A 358 4.25 6.00 -3.35
N HIS A 359 3.71 6.11 -4.56
CA HIS A 359 2.89 7.24 -5.01
C HIS A 359 3.52 8.62 -4.73
N PRO A 360 4.74 8.87 -5.23
CA PRO A 360 5.50 10.08 -4.91
C PRO A 360 4.83 11.34 -5.46
N ARG A 361 4.81 12.41 -4.66
CA ARG A 361 4.18 13.70 -4.99
C ARG A 361 5.12 14.85 -4.66
N ILE A 362 5.15 15.87 -5.51
CA ILE A 362 5.89 17.10 -5.21
C ILE A 362 5.09 17.90 -4.19
N LYS A 363 5.67 18.14 -3.02
CA LYS A 363 5.06 19.01 -2.00
C LYS A 363 5.46 20.47 -2.20
N LYS A 364 6.74 20.71 -2.54
CA LYS A 364 7.28 22.01 -2.92
C LYS A 364 8.59 21.85 -3.68
N LEU A 365 8.96 22.87 -4.44
CA LEU A 365 10.31 23.03 -4.95
C LEU A 365 11.15 23.91 -4.02
N HIS A 366 12.39 23.51 -3.81
CA HIS A 366 13.38 24.29 -3.09
C HIS A 366 14.18 25.16 -4.05
N HIS A 367 14.36 26.42 -3.67
CA HIS A 367 15.20 27.39 -4.37
C HIS A 367 16.45 27.76 -3.57
N ASP A 368 16.45 27.42 -2.29
CA ASP A 368 17.49 27.63 -1.29
C ASP A 368 18.44 26.42 -1.14
N ARG A 369 18.09 25.28 -1.75
CA ARG A 369 18.83 24.03 -1.68
C ARG A 369 19.47 23.68 -3.01
N THR A 370 20.51 22.85 -2.92
CA THR A 370 21.21 22.31 -4.10
C THR A 370 21.17 20.78 -4.10
N TRP A 371 21.80 20.18 -5.10
CA TRP A 371 21.90 18.72 -5.19
C TRP A 371 22.59 18.08 -3.98
N GLU A 372 23.39 18.83 -3.21
CA GLU A 372 24.08 18.35 -2.00
C GLU A 372 23.09 18.00 -0.88
N ASP A 373 21.97 18.73 -0.84
CA ASP A 373 20.90 18.53 0.14
C ASP A 373 19.96 17.37 -0.25
N CYS A 374 20.10 16.84 -1.48
CA CYS A 374 19.26 15.75 -1.95
C CYS A 374 19.68 14.42 -1.32
N VAL A 375 18.67 13.56 -1.14
CA VAL A 375 18.80 12.16 -0.74
C VAL A 375 19.62 11.40 -1.80
N SER A 376 20.73 10.82 -1.38
CA SER A 376 21.53 9.85 -2.14
C SER A 376 20.89 8.48 -2.13
N LEU A 377 21.37 7.57 -2.98
CA LEU A 377 20.86 6.20 -3.03
C LEU A 377 21.11 5.45 -1.71
N GLU A 378 22.25 5.69 -1.07
CA GLU A 378 22.59 5.12 0.24
C GLU A 378 21.68 5.67 1.35
N GLU A 379 21.43 6.98 1.38
CA GLU A 379 20.49 7.59 2.32
C GLU A 379 19.05 7.09 2.07
N LEU A 380 18.66 6.85 0.81
CA LEU A 380 17.35 6.27 0.48
C LEU A 380 17.21 4.84 1.03
N GLU A 381 18.26 4.02 0.93
CA GLU A 381 18.28 2.67 1.53
C GLU A 381 18.14 2.72 3.06
N GLN A 382 18.81 3.67 3.72
CA GLN A 382 18.67 3.89 5.16
C GLN A 382 17.24 4.32 5.55
N MET A 383 16.60 5.21 4.76
CA MET A 383 15.20 5.58 4.97
C MET A 383 14.26 4.36 4.85
N VAL A 384 14.57 3.44 3.92
CA VAL A 384 13.81 2.20 3.72
C VAL A 384 13.98 1.23 4.89
N GLU A 385 15.18 1.10 5.45
CA GLU A 385 15.42 0.27 6.63
C GLU A 385 14.62 0.78 7.85
N GLN A 386 14.51 2.10 7.99
CA GLN A 386 13.79 2.77 9.07
C GLN A 386 12.27 2.86 8.84
N LYS A 387 11.74 2.37 7.69
CA LYS A 387 10.32 2.53 7.33
C LYS A 387 9.35 1.91 8.33
N TRP A 388 9.76 0.90 9.08
CA TRP A 388 8.94 0.26 10.11
C TRP A 388 9.14 0.85 11.50
N ASP A 389 10.20 1.63 11.70
CA ASP A 389 10.50 2.21 12.99
C ASP A 389 9.38 3.15 13.44
N VAL A 390 8.99 3.00 14.69
CA VAL A 390 8.04 3.90 15.32
C VAL A 390 8.76 5.25 15.50
N PRO A 391 8.19 6.37 15.01
CA PRO A 391 8.84 7.67 15.15
C PRO A 391 9.11 7.98 16.63
N ASN A 392 10.22 8.65 16.91
CA ASN A 392 10.59 8.98 18.29
C ASN A 392 9.49 9.86 18.93
N ALA A 393 8.85 9.33 19.98
CA ALA A 393 7.74 9.99 20.65
C ALA A 393 8.06 11.40 21.18
N ASP A 394 9.32 11.71 21.47
CA ASP A 394 9.70 13.03 21.97
C ASP A 394 9.69 14.12 20.88
N ARG A 395 9.66 13.70 19.60
CA ARG A 395 9.48 14.59 18.43
C ARG A 395 8.02 14.71 17.99
N LEU A 396 7.09 14.05 18.68
CA LEU A 396 5.67 14.01 18.35
C LEU A 396 4.84 14.79 19.37
N ASP A 397 3.67 15.23 18.93
CA ASP A 397 2.68 15.89 19.77
C ASP A 397 1.34 15.15 19.79
N GLY A 398 0.53 15.42 20.83
CA GLY A 398 -0.83 14.92 20.96
C GLY A 398 -0.96 13.40 20.83
N HIS A 399 -1.91 12.95 20.02
CA HIS A 399 -2.21 11.51 19.87
C HIS A 399 -1.09 10.72 19.19
N ALA A 400 -0.29 11.34 18.31
CA ALA A 400 0.82 10.66 17.66
C ALA A 400 1.90 10.26 18.68
N LYS A 401 2.17 11.14 19.66
CA LYS A 401 3.06 10.86 20.79
C LYS A 401 2.62 9.66 21.62
N ASP A 402 1.34 9.62 21.96
CA ASP A 402 0.76 8.54 22.76
C ASP A 402 0.90 7.19 22.04
N VAL A 403 0.53 7.14 20.75
CA VAL A 403 0.63 5.93 19.93
C VAL A 403 2.08 5.46 19.82
N ALA A 404 3.04 6.37 19.59
CA ALA A 404 4.44 6.01 19.49
C ALA A 404 4.99 5.40 20.79
N ARG A 405 4.62 5.97 21.95
CA ARG A 405 4.98 5.41 23.26
C ARG A 405 4.38 4.02 23.48
N LEU A 406 3.11 3.85 23.13
CA LEU A 406 2.41 2.56 23.25
C LEU A 406 3.04 1.50 22.34
N ALA A 407 3.43 1.85 21.11
CA ALA A 407 4.03 0.92 20.17
C ALA A 407 5.42 0.47 20.64
N ALA A 408 6.26 1.40 21.11
CA ALA A 408 7.58 1.09 21.66
C ALA A 408 7.50 0.16 22.89
N ASN A 409 6.50 0.35 23.76
CA ASN A 409 6.27 -0.53 24.91
C ASN A 409 5.70 -1.91 24.50
N SER A 410 4.95 -1.97 23.40
CA SER A 410 4.33 -3.19 22.90
C SER A 410 5.37 -4.17 22.34
N ASP A 411 6.42 -3.68 21.67
CA ASP A 411 7.53 -4.53 21.19
C ASP A 411 8.25 -5.29 22.30
N HIS A 412 8.39 -4.67 23.49
CA HIS A 412 8.95 -5.35 24.67
C HIS A 412 8.04 -6.46 25.22
N SER A 413 6.72 -6.34 25.05
CA SER A 413 5.74 -7.32 25.55
C SER A 413 5.39 -8.41 24.52
N ALA A 414 5.57 -8.15 23.22
CA ALA A 414 5.35 -9.11 22.14
C ALA A 414 6.34 -10.29 22.20
N GLN A 415 7.53 -10.10 22.78
CA GLN A 415 8.46 -11.20 23.09
C GLN A 415 7.93 -12.17 24.15
N ILE A 416 6.86 -11.82 24.89
CA ILE A 416 6.39 -12.58 26.06
C ILE A 416 5.06 -13.32 25.85
N ARG A 417 4.28 -13.06 24.77
CA ARG A 417 2.95 -13.68 24.61
C ARG A 417 2.76 -14.42 23.29
N ASN A 418 3.10 -15.71 23.32
CA ASN A 418 2.52 -16.72 22.44
C ASN A 418 1.06 -17.02 22.85
N PHE A 419 0.16 -16.96 21.87
CA PHE A 419 -1.14 -17.64 21.76
C PHE A 419 -2.08 -17.69 22.98
N ILE A 420 -3.12 -16.84 22.98
CA ILE A 420 -4.46 -17.18 23.49
C ILE A 420 -5.51 -16.46 22.62
N GLU A 421 -6.35 -17.21 21.91
CA GLU A 421 -7.57 -16.70 21.25
C GLU A 421 -8.52 -16.07 22.29
N PRO A 422 -9.10 -14.88 22.06
CA PRO A 422 -10.12 -14.38 22.97
C PRO A 422 -11.41 -15.20 22.82
N ASN A 423 -11.71 -15.96 23.88
CA ASN A 423 -12.96 -16.69 24.05
C ASN A 423 -14.19 -15.80 23.82
N ALA A 424 -15.18 -16.40 23.17
CA ALA A 424 -16.49 -15.86 22.84
C ALA A 424 -17.10 -14.97 23.95
N VAL A 425 -17.33 -13.70 23.63
CA VAL A 425 -18.27 -12.87 24.38
C VAL A 425 -19.68 -13.42 24.13
N ARG A 426 -20.18 -14.22 25.09
CA ARG A 426 -21.60 -14.57 25.19
C ARG A 426 -22.37 -13.31 25.62
N CYS A 427 -23.06 -12.65 24.68
CA CYS A 427 -24.12 -11.72 25.03
C CYS A 427 -25.27 -12.48 25.69
N ARG A 428 -25.58 -12.14 26.95
CA ARG A 428 -26.87 -12.45 27.56
C ARG A 428 -27.95 -11.62 26.86
N ARG A 429 -29.11 -12.25 26.69
CA ARG A 429 -30.32 -11.72 26.05
C ARG A 429 -30.82 -10.44 26.69
#